data_AF-A0A140GIG0-F1
#
_entry.id   AF-A0A140GIG0-F1
#
_cell.length_a   1.000
_cell.length_b   1.000
_cell.length_c   1.000
_cell.angle_alpha   90.00
_cell.angle_beta   90.00
_cell.angle_gamma   90.00
#
_symmetry.space_group_name_H-M   'P 1'
#
loop_
_entity.id
_entity.type
_entity.pdbx_description
1 polymer ?
#
loop_
_entity_poly.entity_id
_entity_poly.type
_entity_poly.pdbx_seq_one_letter_code
_entity_poly.pdbx_strand_id
1 'polypeptide(L)'
;MKTPLRVQRWTCTVMDMNEERITTLTKQAKTLSTQRNTITTSLKGIAANLWREGLHNVLDISRRTGLSRMTVYAALRERGIEPTNREK
;
A
#
# COMPACT_ATOMS: atom_id res chain seq x y z
N MET A 1 -12.00 15.34 48.29
CA MET A 1 -11.37 16.46 47.58
C MET A 1 -11.95 16.54 46.17
N LYS A 2 -12.77 17.55 45.85
CA LYS A 2 -13.34 17.73 44.51
C LYS A 2 -12.33 18.45 43.62
N THR A 3 -12.02 17.90 42.46
CA THR A 3 -11.21 18.58 41.44
C THR A 3 -11.93 19.86 40.97
N PRO A 4 -11.24 21.00 40.84
CA PRO A 4 -11.87 22.24 40.42
C PRO A 4 -12.37 22.14 38.97
N LEU A 5 -13.60 22.62 38.72
CA LEU A 5 -14.30 22.57 37.42
C LEU A 5 -13.46 23.10 36.23
N ARG A 6 -12.53 24.02 36.50
CA ARG A 6 -11.61 24.59 35.49
C ARG A 6 -10.64 23.55 34.92
N VAL A 7 -10.20 22.58 35.72
CA VAL A 7 -9.29 21.50 35.31
C VAL A 7 -10.02 20.44 34.50
N GLN A 8 -11.25 20.09 34.89
CA GLN A 8 -12.08 19.12 34.15
C GLN A 8 -12.45 19.59 32.74
N ARG A 9 -12.73 20.89 32.57
CA ARG A 9 -13.06 21.46 31.25
C ARG A 9 -11.87 21.45 30.29
N TRP A 10 -10.65 21.62 30.80
CA TRP A 10 -9.42 21.54 30.01
C TRP A 10 -9.10 20.10 29.59
N THR A 11 -9.23 19.12 30.49
CA THR A 11 -8.94 17.72 30.17
C THR A 11 -9.93 17.11 29.18
N CYS A 12 -11.23 17.45 29.26
CA CYS A 12 -12.21 17.00 28.27
C CYS A 12 -11.93 17.57 26.89
N THR A 13 -11.71 18.90 26.77
CA THR A 13 -11.44 19.53 25.46
C THR A 13 -10.19 18.97 24.78
N VAL A 14 -9.13 18.68 25.53
CA VAL A 14 -7.89 18.09 24.99
C VAL A 14 -8.07 16.61 24.62
N MET A 15 -8.89 15.85 25.36
CA MET A 15 -9.24 14.47 25.00
C MET A 15 -10.09 14.41 23.73
N ASP A 16 -11.13 15.23 23.61
CA ASP A 16 -11.98 15.32 22.42
C ASP A 16 -11.16 15.68 21.16
N MET A 17 -10.25 16.66 21.27
CA MET A 17 -9.34 17.03 20.19
C MET A 17 -8.36 15.90 19.80
N ASN A 18 -7.97 15.04 20.74
CA ASN A 18 -7.09 13.91 20.44
C ASN A 18 -7.84 12.80 19.70
N GLU A 19 -9.09 12.51 20.07
CA GLU A 19 -9.94 11.53 19.37
C GLU A 19 -10.26 11.96 17.93
N GLU A 20 -10.58 13.24 17.71
CA GLU A 20 -10.79 13.79 16.36
C GLU A 20 -9.54 13.66 15.47
N ARG A 21 -8.35 13.89 16.04
CA ARG A 21 -7.09 13.70 15.31
C ARG A 21 -6.84 12.24 14.97
N ILE A 22 -7.07 11.32 15.91
CA ILE A 22 -6.90 9.88 15.68
C ILE A 22 -7.85 9.38 14.57
N THR A 23 -9.13 9.78 14.62
CA THR A 23 -10.11 9.38 13.59
C THR A 23 -9.74 9.93 12.21
N THR A 24 -9.25 11.18 12.15
CA THR A 24 -8.79 11.81 10.90
C THR A 24 -7.58 11.08 10.32
N LEU A 25 -6.55 10.81 11.12
CA LEU A 25 -5.37 10.07 10.69
C LEU A 25 -5.72 8.66 10.22
N THR A 26 -6.67 8.00 10.89
CA THR A 26 -7.16 6.68 10.50
C THR A 26 -7.85 6.70 9.13
N LYS A 27 -8.70 7.72 8.88
CA LYS A 27 -9.34 7.92 7.56
C LYS A 27 -8.32 8.17 6.46
N GLN A 28 -7.31 8.98 6.74
CA GLN A 28 -6.21 9.25 5.79
C GLN A 28 -5.42 7.95 5.48
N ALA A 29 -5.05 7.18 6.50
CA ALA A 29 -4.35 5.91 6.33
C ALA A 29 -5.14 4.91 5.47
N LYS A 30 -6.47 4.81 5.69
CA LYS A 30 -7.35 3.95 4.88
C LYS A 30 -7.40 4.40 3.41
N THR A 31 -7.44 5.71 3.18
CA THR A 31 -7.44 6.29 1.83
C THR A 31 -6.12 5.98 1.11
N LEU A 32 -4.98 6.21 1.77
CA LEU A 32 -3.66 5.92 1.23
C LEU A 32 -3.46 4.42 0.97
N SER A 33 -3.96 3.56 1.86
CA SER A 33 -3.94 2.10 1.66
C SER A 33 -4.71 1.69 0.41
N THR A 34 -5.90 2.27 0.19
CA THR A 34 -6.71 2.02 -1.00
C THR A 34 -5.99 2.48 -2.27
N GLN A 35 -5.43 3.69 -2.27
CA GLN A 35 -4.65 4.23 -3.39
C GLN A 35 -3.45 3.34 -3.72
N ARG A 36 -2.69 2.93 -2.70
CA ARG A 36 -1.55 2.01 -2.84
C ARG A 36 -1.97 0.69 -3.47
N ASN A 37 -3.11 0.13 -3.07
CA ASN A 37 -3.63 -1.11 -3.67
C ASN A 37 -3.99 -0.93 -5.15
N THR A 38 -4.67 0.17 -5.50
CA THR A 38 -5.01 0.49 -6.90
C THR A 38 -3.77 0.67 -7.78
N ILE A 39 -2.77 1.40 -7.28
CA ILE A 39 -1.47 1.57 -7.97
C ILE A 39 -0.78 0.21 -8.13
N THR A 40 -0.73 -0.59 -7.07
CA THR A 40 -0.11 -1.93 -7.11
C THR A 40 -0.78 -2.82 -8.16
N THR A 41 -2.11 -2.84 -8.24
CA THR A 41 -2.86 -3.59 -9.26
C THR A 41 -2.53 -3.12 -10.68
N SER A 42 -2.41 -1.81 -10.88
CA SER A 42 -2.03 -1.24 -12.18
C SER A 42 -0.60 -1.66 -12.57
N LEU A 43 0.34 -1.61 -11.62
CA LEU A 43 1.72 -2.05 -11.82
C LEU A 43 1.82 -3.55 -12.12
N LYS A 44 0.98 -4.39 -11.49
CA LYS A 44 0.86 -5.83 -11.83
C LYS A 44 0.45 -6.03 -13.30
N GLY A 45 -0.47 -5.19 -13.80
CA GLY A 45 -0.88 -5.20 -15.21
C GLY A 45 0.27 -4.81 -16.14
N ILE A 46 1.01 -3.75 -15.80
CA ILE A 46 2.20 -3.31 -16.55
C ILE A 46 3.27 -4.40 -16.57
N ALA A 47 3.52 -5.07 -15.44
CA ALA A 47 4.48 -6.17 -15.36
C ALA A 47 4.13 -7.30 -16.33
N ALA A 48 2.86 -7.66 -16.43
CA ALA A 48 2.41 -8.69 -17.38
C ALA A 48 2.51 -8.22 -18.85
N ASN A 49 2.24 -6.94 -19.13
CA ASN A 49 2.45 -6.40 -20.47
C ASN A 49 3.93 -6.41 -20.85
N LEU A 50 4.83 -5.96 -19.98
CA LEU A 50 6.28 -6.02 -20.21
C LEU A 50 6.76 -7.44 -20.53
N TRP A 51 6.21 -8.45 -19.84
CA TRP A 51 6.49 -9.84 -20.16
C TRP A 51 6.06 -10.19 -21.59
N ARG A 52 4.81 -9.88 -21.98
CA ARG A 52 4.30 -10.16 -23.34
C ARG A 52 5.06 -9.42 -24.44
N GLU A 53 5.60 -8.24 -24.13
CA GLU A 53 6.48 -7.46 -25.02
C GLU A 53 7.91 -8.03 -25.11
N GLY A 54 8.19 -9.17 -24.46
CA GLY A 54 9.45 -9.89 -24.59
C GLY A 54 10.46 -9.65 -23.46
N LEU A 55 10.13 -8.83 -22.46
CA LEU A 55 11.00 -8.63 -21.28
C LEU A 55 10.81 -9.80 -20.29
N HIS A 56 11.30 -10.99 -20.65
CA HIS A 56 11.14 -12.23 -19.88
C HIS A 56 12.09 -12.35 -18.66
N ASN A 57 12.52 -11.23 -18.09
CA ASN A 57 13.38 -11.19 -16.90
C ASN A 57 12.63 -10.53 -15.72
N VAL A 58 12.31 -11.33 -14.70
CA VAL A 58 11.57 -10.88 -13.51
C VAL A 58 12.35 -9.83 -12.72
N LEU A 59 13.69 -9.89 -12.68
CA LEU A 59 14.51 -8.89 -12.00
C LEU A 59 14.41 -7.53 -12.69
N ASP A 60 14.44 -7.51 -14.03
CA ASP A 60 14.34 -6.26 -14.79
C ASP A 60 12.93 -5.67 -14.72
N ILE A 61 11.89 -6.52 -14.79
CA ILE A 61 10.50 -6.08 -14.57
C ILE A 61 10.35 -5.49 -13.16
N SER A 62 10.91 -6.15 -12.14
CA SER A 62 10.88 -5.68 -10.74
C SER A 62 11.51 -4.29 -10.62
N ARG A 63 12.70 -4.08 -11.22
CA ARG A 63 13.38 -2.78 -11.22
C ARG A 63 12.58 -1.68 -11.91
N ARG A 64 11.94 -1.99 -13.04
CA ARG A 64 11.16 -1.01 -13.84
C ARG A 64 9.82 -0.66 -13.21
N THR A 65 9.16 -1.61 -12.56
CA THR A 65 7.83 -1.42 -11.97
C THR A 65 7.87 -1.02 -10.49
N GLY A 66 9.04 -1.17 -9.83
CA GLY A 66 9.18 -0.96 -8.39
C GLY A 66 8.50 -2.05 -7.55
N LEU A 67 7.92 -3.07 -8.17
CA LEU A 67 7.33 -4.22 -7.48
C LEU A 67 8.43 -5.16 -7.00
N SER A 68 8.21 -5.82 -5.86
CA SER A 68 9.11 -6.90 -5.42
C SER A 68 9.09 -8.06 -6.42
N ARG A 69 10.19 -8.82 -6.53
CA ARG A 69 10.25 -10.02 -7.40
C ARG A 69 9.09 -10.98 -7.12
N MET A 70 8.76 -11.21 -5.84
CA MET A 70 7.62 -12.05 -5.45
C MET A 70 6.29 -11.52 -5.99
N THR A 71 6.06 -10.21 -5.93
CA THR A 71 4.84 -9.60 -6.46
C THR A 71 4.75 -9.73 -7.97
N VAL A 72 5.88 -9.62 -8.69
CA VAL A 72 5.95 -9.85 -10.14
C VAL A 72 5.62 -11.31 -10.46
N TYR A 73 6.24 -12.27 -9.77
CA TYR A 73 5.92 -13.70 -9.91
C TYR A 73 4.43 -13.98 -9.71
N ALA A 74 3.83 -13.45 -8.65
CA ALA A 74 2.41 -13.59 -8.37
C ALA A 74 1.56 -12.95 -9.49
N ALA A 75 1.90 -11.75 -9.94
CA ALA A 75 1.16 -11.03 -10.99
C ALA A 75 1.14 -11.78 -12.33
N LEU A 76 2.24 -12.44 -12.68
CA LEU A 76 2.36 -13.25 -13.88
C LEU A 76 1.53 -14.54 -13.76
N ARG A 77 1.66 -15.25 -12.63
CA ARG A 77 0.89 -16.48 -12.35
C ARG A 77 -0.62 -16.26 -12.29
N GLU A 78 -1.06 -15.18 -11.65
CA GLU A 78 -2.47 -14.74 -11.63
C GLU A 78 -3.05 -14.56 -13.06
N ARG A 79 -2.19 -14.39 -14.06
CA ARG A 79 -2.55 -14.21 -15.48
C ARG A 79 -2.19 -15.40 -16.35
N GLY A 80 -1.87 -16.55 -15.75
CA GLY A 80 -1.55 -17.79 -16.46
C GLY A 80 -0.18 -17.79 -17.16
N ILE A 81 0.70 -16.84 -16.83
CA ILE A 81 2.07 -16.78 -17.33
C ILE A 81 2.96 -17.50 -16.33
N GLU A 82 3.60 -18.60 -16.74
CA GLU A 82 4.64 -19.24 -15.92
C GLU A 82 6.00 -18.63 -16.29
N PRO A 83 6.57 -17.75 -15.44
CA PRO A 83 7.87 -17.18 -15.70
C PRO A 83 8.93 -18.28 -15.64
N THR A 84 9.53 -18.59 -16.79
CA THR A 84 10.73 -19.42 -16.82
C THR A 84 11.85 -18.65 -16.15
N ASN A 85 12.34 -19.14 -15.02
CA ASN A 85 13.52 -18.57 -14.36
C ASN A 85 14.73 -18.89 -15.25
N ARG A 86 14.91 -18.12 -16.33
CA ARG A 86 16.12 -18.18 -17.16
C ARG A 86 17.21 -17.41 -16.43
N GLU A 87 17.66 -17.97 -15.32
CA GLU A 87 18.99 -17.69 -14.80
C GLU A 87 19.97 -18.38 -15.77
N LYS A 88 20.59 -17.58 -16.65
CA LYS A 88 21.82 -17.93 -17.33
C LYS A 88 22.90 -16.97 -16.86
#